data_AF-A0A2P6V3M5-F1
#
_entry.id   AF-A0A2P6V3M5-F1
#
_cell.length_a   1.000
_cell.length_b   1.000
_cell.length_c   1.000
_cell.angle_alpha   90.00
_cell.angle_beta   90.00
_cell.angle_gamma   90.00
#
_symmetry.space_group_name_H-M   'P 1'
#
loop_
_entity.id
_entity.type
_entity.pdbx_description
1 polymer ?
#
loop_
_entity_poly.entity_id
_entity_poly.type
_entity_poly.pdbx_seq_one_letter_code
_entity_poly.pdbx_strand_id
1 'polypeptide(L)'
;MPVPWLRQASQLGMLLDCATAGVITLGQAVIVATQWQHTATNEKRASMTAFLVALLCMLACMLRFPRYYARHRVWLVQAFRLAAALAVPTMRQTGVGPALLLERTARGGLLGLLLDWQRVVFGTLVIVLLLTGVGVAQPPALALVCQAALTALCANAPAFCATELLRHPLTRSRLASAAAALDFLVMPLTVLQPGFLEAQQRPFPPGTDAACLAVVRFHHVLLGTLLPALAVAALWRPCARQAVARGGGRAARGGGWAARAGATVSDAAAAADRGVCLVLNGRVLTGGRLMAGWLPAAFTWLCCKQSALPA
;
A
#
# COMPACT_ATOMS: atom_id res chain seq x y z
N MET A 1 -25.11 -21.42 16.44
CA MET A 1 -23.82 -22.12 16.68
C MET A 1 -22.81 -21.67 15.63
N PRO A 2 -21.59 -21.24 16.01
CA PRO A 2 -20.58 -20.82 15.04
C PRO A 2 -20.10 -22.00 14.20
N VAL A 3 -20.07 -21.83 12.88
CA VAL A 3 -19.68 -22.89 11.95
C VAL A 3 -18.19 -23.25 12.18
N PRO A 4 -17.82 -24.55 12.34
CA PRO A 4 -16.47 -24.96 12.73
C PRO A 4 -15.34 -24.40 11.83
N TRP A 5 -15.58 -24.20 10.52
CA TRP A 5 -14.60 -23.61 9.60
C TRP A 5 -14.21 -22.16 9.95
N LEU A 6 -15.12 -21.38 10.58
CA LEU A 6 -14.83 -20.00 10.99
C LEU A 6 -13.81 -19.96 12.14
N ARG A 7 -13.84 -20.94 13.05
CA ARG A 7 -12.85 -21.04 14.13
C ARG A 7 -11.48 -21.39 13.55
N GLN A 8 -11.42 -22.34 12.62
CA GLN A 8 -10.17 -22.77 11.99
C GLN A 8 -9.49 -21.65 11.18
N ALA A 9 -10.26 -20.88 10.40
CA ALA A 9 -9.74 -19.73 9.66
C ALA A 9 -9.20 -18.63 10.60
N SER A 10 -9.85 -18.41 11.75
CA SER A 10 -9.40 -17.43 12.74
C SER A 10 -8.09 -17.84 13.42
N GLN A 11 -7.91 -19.13 13.71
CA GLN A 11 -6.68 -19.65 14.33
C GLN A 11 -5.50 -19.58 13.36
N LEU A 12 -5.69 -19.96 12.10
CA LEU A 12 -4.64 -19.90 11.08
C LEU A 12 -4.20 -18.45 10.81
N GLY A 13 -5.17 -17.51 10.76
CA GLY A 13 -4.85 -16.09 10.65
C GLY A 13 -4.02 -15.57 11.82
N MET A 14 -4.37 -15.93 13.05
CA MET A 14 -3.61 -15.55 14.25
C MET A 14 -2.19 -16.14 14.26
N LEU A 15 -2.03 -17.40 13.86
CA LEU A 15 -0.71 -18.04 13.75
C LEU A 15 0.16 -17.34 12.72
N LEU A 16 -0.41 -16.99 11.55
CA LEU A 16 0.30 -16.27 10.50
C LEU A 16 0.72 -14.87 10.97
N ASP A 17 -0.14 -14.16 11.70
CA ASP A 17 0.19 -12.84 12.25
C ASP A 17 1.30 -12.94 13.29
N CYS A 18 1.22 -13.90 14.22
CA CYS A 18 2.24 -14.12 15.23
C CYS A 18 3.59 -14.47 14.60
N ALA A 19 3.60 -15.36 13.60
CA ALA A 19 4.82 -15.71 12.87
C ALA A 19 5.39 -14.50 12.13
N THR A 20 4.55 -13.74 11.44
CA THR A 20 4.97 -12.53 10.72
C THR A 20 5.52 -11.47 11.67
N ALA A 21 4.84 -11.20 12.78
CA ALA A 21 5.30 -10.26 13.80
C ALA A 21 6.60 -10.74 14.44
N GLY A 22 6.75 -12.05 14.70
CA GLY A 22 7.99 -12.64 15.21
C GLY A 22 9.18 -12.43 14.25
N VAL A 23 9.00 -12.71 12.96
CA VAL A 23 10.02 -12.51 11.93
C VAL A 23 10.40 -11.03 11.81
N ILE A 24 9.41 -10.12 11.78
CA ILE A 24 9.67 -8.67 11.71
C ILE A 24 10.40 -8.19 12.97
N THR A 25 9.99 -8.64 14.16
CA THR A 25 10.63 -8.28 15.43
C THR A 25 12.08 -8.76 15.47
N LEU A 26 12.33 -10.00 15.04
CA LEU A 26 13.69 -10.55 14.97
C LEU A 26 14.56 -9.78 13.97
N GLY A 27 14.04 -9.51 12.77
CA GLY A 27 14.73 -8.70 11.77
C GLY A 27 15.07 -7.31 12.29
N GLN A 28 14.14 -6.66 12.97
CA GLN A 28 14.38 -5.35 13.57
C GLN A 28 15.39 -5.40 14.71
N ALA A 29 15.38 -6.46 15.54
CA ALA A 29 16.38 -6.65 16.58
C ALA A 29 17.79 -6.81 15.99
N VAL A 30 17.94 -7.57 14.88
CA VAL A 30 19.20 -7.69 14.15
C VAL A 30 19.64 -6.34 13.56
N ILE A 31 18.72 -5.57 12.97
CA ILE A 31 19.02 -4.22 12.46
C ILE A 31 19.51 -3.33 13.60
N VAL A 32 18.82 -3.30 14.74
CA VAL A 32 19.24 -2.53 15.91
C VAL A 32 20.63 -2.97 16.36
N ALA A 33 20.87 -4.27 16.55
CA ALA A 33 22.15 -4.78 17.02
C ALA A 33 23.32 -4.46 16.08
N THR A 34 23.10 -4.55 14.76
CA THR A 34 24.15 -4.31 13.75
C THR A 34 24.37 -2.83 13.46
N GLN A 35 23.31 -2.01 13.47
CA GLN A 35 23.41 -0.59 13.11
C GLN A 35 23.69 0.31 14.31
N TRP A 36 23.49 -0.15 15.55
CA TRP A 36 23.58 0.70 16.77
C TRP A 36 24.83 1.57 16.82
N GLN A 37 25.99 0.98 16.52
CA GLN A 37 27.29 1.66 16.56
C GLN A 37 27.47 2.64 15.39
N HIS A 38 26.89 2.34 14.23
CA HIS A 38 26.98 3.17 13.02
C HIS A 38 25.99 4.33 13.01
N THR A 39 24.94 4.27 13.83
CA THR A 39 23.95 5.34 13.91
C THR A 39 24.55 6.56 14.62
N ALA A 40 24.79 7.63 13.87
CA ALA A 40 25.46 8.84 14.37
C ALA A 40 24.64 9.69 15.34
N THR A 41 23.29 9.62 15.30
CA THR A 41 22.42 10.48 16.11
C THR A 41 21.59 9.70 17.12
N ASN A 42 21.45 10.25 18.33
CA ASN A 42 20.63 9.68 19.40
C ASN A 42 19.15 9.58 19.00
N GLU A 43 18.65 10.52 18.20
CA GLU A 43 17.27 10.49 17.68
C GLU A 43 16.99 9.24 16.85
N LYS A 44 17.91 8.87 15.95
CA LYS A 44 17.76 7.66 15.13
C LYS A 44 17.79 6.41 16.02
N ARG A 45 18.69 6.35 16.99
CA ARG A 45 18.73 5.25 17.98
C ARG A 45 17.43 5.13 18.76
N ALA A 46 16.89 6.25 19.26
CA ALA A 46 15.62 6.31 19.97
C ALA A 46 14.44 5.86 19.10
N SER A 47 14.40 6.26 17.82
CA SER A 47 13.35 5.80 16.89
C SER A 47 13.41 4.30 16.63
N MET A 48 14.61 3.74 16.45
CA MET A 48 14.80 2.30 16.22
C MET A 48 14.44 1.47 17.44
N THR A 49 14.80 1.92 18.65
CA THR A 49 14.42 1.25 19.90
C THR A 49 12.94 1.38 20.19
N ALA A 50 12.34 2.56 20.02
CA ALA A 50 10.91 2.75 20.17
C ALA A 50 10.11 1.82 19.24
N PHE A 51 10.56 1.67 17.98
CA PHE A 51 9.93 0.77 17.04
C PHE A 51 10.09 -0.71 17.44
N LEU A 52 11.27 -1.13 17.90
CA LEU A 52 11.48 -2.49 18.41
C LEU A 52 10.62 -2.78 19.64
N VAL A 53 10.52 -1.83 20.58
CA VAL A 53 9.65 -1.94 21.76
C VAL A 53 8.19 -2.05 21.34
N ALA A 54 7.73 -1.25 20.37
CA ALA A 54 6.37 -1.34 19.85
C ALA A 54 6.07 -2.72 19.25
N LEU A 55 7.01 -3.29 18.47
CA LEU A 55 6.90 -4.65 17.92
C LEU A 55 6.79 -5.70 19.03
N LEU A 56 7.64 -5.62 20.06
CA LEU A 56 7.62 -6.52 21.22
C LEU A 56 6.30 -6.40 22.01
N CYS A 57 5.80 -5.18 22.25
CA CYS A 57 4.52 -4.96 22.91
C CYS A 57 3.36 -5.55 22.11
N MET A 58 3.38 -5.39 20.78
CA MET A 58 2.37 -5.98 19.89
C MET A 58 2.43 -7.53 20.00
N LEU A 59 3.61 -8.13 19.82
CA LEU A 59 3.78 -9.58 19.92
C LEU A 59 3.34 -10.11 21.29
N ALA A 60 3.72 -9.44 22.38
CA ALA A 60 3.28 -9.77 23.73
C ALA A 60 1.75 -9.67 23.88
N CYS A 61 1.12 -8.65 23.28
CA CYS A 61 -0.34 -8.51 23.27
C CYS A 61 -1.01 -9.70 22.55
N MET A 62 -0.50 -10.11 21.39
CA MET A 62 -1.03 -11.27 20.66
C MET A 62 -0.93 -12.57 21.48
N LEU A 63 0.21 -12.80 22.12
CA LEU A 63 0.49 -14.01 22.89
C LEU A 63 -0.26 -14.03 24.23
N ARG A 64 -0.34 -12.90 24.93
CA ARG A 64 -0.93 -12.82 26.27
C ARG A 64 -2.45 -12.68 26.24
N PHE A 65 -3.00 -12.00 25.24
CA PHE A 65 -4.43 -11.70 25.14
C PHE A 65 -5.02 -12.11 23.78
N PRO A 66 -4.93 -13.39 23.37
CA PRO A 66 -5.33 -13.84 22.04
C PRO A 66 -6.81 -13.59 21.75
N ARG A 67 -7.68 -13.66 22.77
CA ARG A 67 -9.11 -13.37 22.63
C ARG A 67 -9.38 -11.89 22.34
N TYR A 68 -8.68 -10.99 23.03
CA TYR A 68 -8.78 -9.56 22.80
C TYR A 68 -8.24 -9.20 21.41
N TYR A 69 -7.05 -9.72 21.09
CA TYR A 69 -6.45 -9.56 19.77
C TYR A 69 -7.37 -10.06 18.66
N ALA A 70 -7.91 -11.27 18.75
CA ALA A 70 -8.80 -11.80 17.72
C ALA A 70 -10.05 -10.95 17.49
N ARG A 71 -10.60 -10.35 18.56
CA ARG A 71 -11.77 -9.45 18.49
C ARG A 71 -11.43 -8.11 17.82
N HIS A 72 -10.26 -7.57 18.10
CA HIS A 72 -9.83 -6.24 17.63
C HIS A 72 -8.76 -6.29 16.53
N ARG A 73 -8.50 -7.48 15.97
CA ARG A 73 -7.38 -7.81 15.07
C ARG A 73 -7.20 -6.78 13.96
N VAL A 74 -8.27 -6.51 13.23
CA VAL A 74 -8.23 -5.62 12.06
C VAL A 74 -7.77 -4.22 12.47
N TRP A 75 -8.38 -3.63 13.50
CA TRP A 75 -8.02 -2.29 13.97
C TRP A 75 -6.62 -2.23 14.59
N LEU A 76 -6.28 -3.20 15.45
CA LEU A 76 -4.95 -3.25 16.08
C LEU A 76 -3.83 -3.36 15.05
N VAL A 77 -3.99 -4.23 14.05
CA VAL A 77 -2.97 -4.40 13.01
C VAL A 77 -2.83 -3.15 12.14
N GLN A 78 -3.93 -2.51 11.73
CA GLN A 78 -3.83 -1.28 10.92
C GLN A 78 -3.29 -0.10 11.73
N ALA A 79 -3.75 0.08 12.97
CA ALA A 79 -3.23 1.12 13.86
C ALA A 79 -1.73 0.94 14.10
N PHE A 80 -1.29 -0.30 14.36
CA PHE A 80 0.12 -0.63 14.52
C PHE A 80 0.94 -0.31 13.26
N ARG A 81 0.45 -0.68 12.08
CA ARG A 81 1.14 -0.40 10.80
C ARG A 81 1.29 1.09 10.53
N LEU A 82 0.23 1.88 10.77
CA LEU A 82 0.27 3.33 10.59
C LEU A 82 1.20 3.98 11.62
N ALA A 83 1.13 3.55 12.88
CA ALA A 83 2.04 4.01 13.93
C ALA A 83 3.50 3.67 13.60
N ALA A 84 3.76 2.46 13.09
CA ALA A 84 5.08 2.04 12.64
C ALA A 84 5.60 2.91 11.49
N ALA A 85 4.79 3.16 10.47
CA ALA A 85 5.16 4.02 9.34
C ALA A 85 5.43 5.47 9.75
N LEU A 86 4.72 5.97 10.77
CA LEU A 86 4.95 7.29 11.36
C LEU A 86 6.22 7.33 12.23
N ALA A 87 6.45 6.30 13.04
CA ALA A 87 7.53 6.24 14.01
C ALA A 87 8.90 5.92 13.39
N VAL A 88 8.93 5.42 12.16
CA VAL A 88 10.14 4.95 11.48
C VAL A 88 10.44 5.86 10.27
N PRO A 89 11.19 6.97 10.47
CA PRO A 89 11.54 7.88 9.38
C PRO A 89 12.34 7.20 8.27
N THR A 90 13.03 6.09 8.58
CA THR A 90 13.86 5.36 7.63
C THR A 90 13.07 4.82 6.44
N MET A 91 11.75 4.65 6.56
CA MET A 91 10.87 4.27 5.45
C MET A 91 10.86 5.31 4.31
N ARG A 92 11.20 6.59 4.60
CA ARG A 92 11.25 7.68 3.62
C ARG A 92 12.68 8.15 3.31
N GLN A 93 13.68 7.68 4.05
CA GLN A 93 15.05 8.15 3.91
C GLN A 93 15.81 7.29 2.90
N THR A 94 16.59 7.94 2.03
CA THR A 94 17.56 7.28 1.17
C THR A 94 18.87 7.05 1.94
N GLY A 95 19.75 6.18 1.41
CA GLY A 95 21.05 5.90 2.04
C GLY A 95 21.00 5.04 3.32
N VAL A 96 19.85 4.48 3.69
CA VAL A 96 19.73 3.57 4.85
C VAL A 96 18.89 2.34 4.51
N GLY A 97 19.24 1.20 5.12
CA GLY A 97 18.46 -0.04 4.98
C GLY A 97 18.31 -0.48 3.52
N PRO A 98 17.12 -0.96 3.10
CA PRO A 98 16.89 -1.39 1.72
C PRO A 98 17.05 -0.29 0.67
N ALA A 99 16.90 0.99 1.05
CA ALA A 99 17.11 2.10 0.13
C ALA A 99 18.57 2.22 -0.35
N LEU A 100 19.54 1.59 0.33
CA LEU A 100 20.91 1.45 -0.16
C LEU A 100 21.01 0.70 -1.50
N LEU A 101 20.00 -0.09 -1.87
CA LEU A 101 19.93 -0.71 -3.19
C LEU A 101 19.78 0.31 -4.32
N LEU A 102 19.24 1.50 -4.02
CA LEU A 102 19.12 2.62 -4.95
C LEU A 102 20.42 3.42 -5.10
N GLU A 103 21.41 3.22 -4.22
CA GLU A 103 22.74 3.83 -4.33
C GLU A 103 23.71 2.96 -5.15
N ARG A 104 23.17 2.01 -5.95
CA ARG A 104 23.98 1.20 -6.86
C ARG A 104 23.87 1.77 -8.27
N THR A 105 24.97 1.74 -9.01
CA THR A 105 24.96 2.12 -10.43
C THR A 105 24.06 1.20 -11.26
N ALA A 106 23.45 1.78 -12.29
CA ALA A 106 22.59 1.07 -13.22
C ALA A 106 23.38 0.09 -14.09
N ARG A 107 22.75 -1.03 -14.46
CA ARG A 107 23.37 -2.08 -15.27
C ARG A 107 22.80 -2.09 -16.70
N GLY A 108 23.69 -2.23 -17.67
CA GLY A 108 23.32 -2.39 -19.08
C GLY A 108 22.60 -3.71 -19.39
N GLY A 109 21.95 -3.77 -20.55
CA GLY A 109 21.26 -4.98 -21.05
C GLY A 109 19.88 -5.25 -20.41
N LEU A 110 19.20 -6.29 -20.89
CA LEU A 110 17.86 -6.70 -20.41
C LEU A 110 17.90 -7.30 -19.00
N LEU A 111 18.90 -8.12 -18.70
CA LEU A 111 19.09 -8.64 -17.34
C LEU A 111 19.38 -7.49 -16.35
N GLY A 112 20.19 -6.51 -16.76
CA GLY A 112 20.44 -5.30 -15.98
C GLY A 112 19.15 -4.52 -15.72
N LEU A 113 18.29 -4.37 -16.72
CA LEU A 113 16.97 -3.74 -16.57
C LEU A 113 16.11 -4.45 -15.50
N LEU A 114 16.03 -5.78 -15.54
CA LEU A 114 15.24 -6.55 -14.57
C LEU A 114 15.80 -6.40 -13.14
N LEU A 115 17.13 -6.49 -12.99
CA LEU A 115 17.79 -6.33 -11.69
C LEU A 115 17.65 -4.91 -11.14
N ASP A 116 17.75 -3.88 -11.99
CA ASP A 116 17.53 -2.49 -11.60
C ASP A 116 16.08 -2.25 -11.20
N TRP A 117 15.11 -2.82 -11.94
CA TRP A 117 13.70 -2.76 -11.55
C TRP A 117 13.45 -3.43 -10.19
N GLN A 118 14.02 -4.62 -9.97
CA GLN A 118 13.97 -5.30 -8.68
C GLN A 118 14.54 -4.40 -7.57
N ARG A 119 15.72 -3.79 -7.78
CA ARG A 119 16.32 -2.84 -6.82
C ARG A 119 15.41 -1.66 -6.53
N VAL A 120 14.71 -1.12 -7.54
CA VAL A 120 13.73 -0.05 -7.34
C VAL A 120 12.57 -0.52 -6.45
N VAL A 121 11.99 -1.68 -6.74
CA VAL A 121 10.87 -2.25 -5.95
C VAL A 121 11.25 -2.49 -4.48
N PHE A 122 12.43 -3.09 -4.24
CA PHE A 122 12.90 -3.36 -2.88
C PHE A 122 13.41 -2.09 -2.18
N GLY A 123 14.10 -1.22 -2.91
CA GLY A 123 14.71 0.00 -2.37
C GLY A 123 13.70 1.09 -2.02
N THR A 124 12.56 1.13 -2.71
CA THR A 124 11.42 2.02 -2.37
C THR A 124 10.51 1.42 -1.30
N LEU A 125 10.78 0.21 -0.82
CA LEU A 125 9.98 -0.52 0.19
C LEU A 125 8.52 -0.78 -0.21
N VAL A 126 8.17 -0.56 -1.47
CA VAL A 126 6.82 -0.74 -2.00
C VAL A 126 6.36 -2.19 -1.87
N ILE A 127 7.28 -3.16 -1.93
CA ILE A 127 6.98 -4.57 -1.68
C ILE A 127 6.45 -4.83 -0.26
N VAL A 128 6.96 -4.10 0.74
CA VAL A 128 6.51 -4.23 2.13
C VAL A 128 5.07 -3.74 2.24
N LEU A 129 4.75 -2.60 1.61
CA LEU A 129 3.39 -2.10 1.52
C LEU A 129 2.46 -3.13 0.87
N LEU A 130 2.88 -3.70 -0.26
CA LEU A 130 2.11 -4.73 -0.96
C LEU A 130 1.80 -5.95 -0.09
N LEU A 131 2.83 -6.54 0.52
CA LEU A 131 2.68 -7.74 1.34
C LEU A 131 1.82 -7.49 2.59
N THR A 132 1.96 -6.31 3.20
CA THR A 132 1.13 -5.96 4.37
C THR A 132 -0.35 -5.88 4.01
N GLY A 133 -0.69 -5.34 2.83
CA GLY A 133 -2.09 -5.21 2.40
C GLY A 133 -2.83 -6.53 2.25
N VAL A 134 -2.15 -7.55 1.70
CA VAL A 134 -2.77 -8.85 1.35
C VAL A 134 -2.85 -9.82 2.53
N GLY A 135 -1.93 -9.72 3.51
CA GLY A 135 -1.84 -10.70 4.61
C GLY A 135 -3.01 -10.69 5.61
N VAL A 136 -3.81 -9.62 5.64
CA VAL A 136 -4.92 -9.48 6.60
C VAL A 136 -6.23 -9.39 5.85
N ALA A 137 -7.09 -10.39 6.01
CA ALA A 137 -8.46 -10.33 5.55
C ALA A 137 -9.19 -9.15 6.22
N GLN A 138 -9.42 -8.09 5.45
CA GLN A 138 -10.03 -6.84 5.90
C GLN A 138 -11.05 -6.34 4.88
N PRO A 139 -12.01 -5.50 5.29
CA PRO A 139 -12.94 -4.88 4.35
C PRO A 139 -12.18 -4.07 3.27
N PRO A 140 -12.54 -4.20 1.97
CA PRO A 140 -11.83 -3.53 0.89
C PRO A 140 -11.71 -2.02 1.02
N ALA A 141 -12.74 -1.33 1.52
CA ALA A 141 -12.70 0.11 1.74
C ALA A 141 -11.65 0.48 2.80
N LEU A 142 -11.61 -0.28 3.90
CA LEU A 142 -10.60 -0.09 4.94
C LEU A 142 -9.19 -0.39 4.40
N ALA A 143 -9.03 -1.45 3.61
CA ALA A 143 -7.76 -1.77 2.97
C ALA A 143 -7.26 -0.59 2.11
N LEU A 144 -8.13 -0.05 1.28
CA LEU A 144 -7.80 1.06 0.39
C LEU A 144 -7.36 2.29 1.18
N VAL A 145 -8.11 2.68 2.21
CA VAL A 145 -7.77 3.83 3.06
C VAL A 145 -6.45 3.61 3.79
N CYS A 146 -6.25 2.44 4.41
CA CYS A 146 -5.01 2.14 5.12
C CYS A 146 -3.80 2.10 4.18
N GLN A 147 -3.94 1.52 2.99
CA GLN A 147 -2.85 1.45 2.02
C GLN A 147 -2.53 2.80 1.38
N ALA A 148 -3.56 3.63 1.12
CA ALA A 148 -3.36 5.00 0.68
C ALA A 148 -2.63 5.83 1.75
N ALA A 149 -3.03 5.70 3.02
CA ALA A 149 -2.37 6.37 4.13
C ALA A 149 -0.92 5.90 4.29
N LEU A 150 -0.66 4.59 4.26
CA LEU A 150 0.70 4.05 4.32
C LEU A 150 1.55 4.51 3.14
N THR A 151 1.00 4.49 1.92
CA THR A 151 1.70 4.96 0.71
C THR A 151 2.04 6.44 0.82
N ALA A 152 1.11 7.29 1.26
CA ALA A 152 1.37 8.70 1.52
C ALA A 152 2.43 8.88 2.63
N LEU A 153 2.38 8.03 3.65
CA LEU A 153 3.35 8.02 4.75
C LEU A 153 4.71 7.40 4.39
N CYS A 154 4.90 6.84 3.19
CA CYS A 154 6.18 6.30 2.74
C CYS A 154 6.68 6.99 1.46
N ALA A 155 5.83 7.76 0.79
CA ALA A 155 6.15 8.44 -0.45
C ALA A 155 7.23 9.51 -0.25
N ASN A 156 8.37 9.32 -0.92
CA ASN A 156 9.42 10.32 -1.04
C ASN A 156 10.08 10.30 -2.43
N ALA A 157 9.25 10.44 -3.48
CA ALA A 157 9.71 10.40 -4.86
C ALA A 157 10.90 11.34 -5.16
N PRO A 158 10.96 12.59 -4.63
CA PRO A 158 12.11 13.48 -4.85
C PRO A 158 13.42 12.90 -4.32
N ALA A 159 13.42 12.37 -3.09
CA ALA A 159 14.62 11.75 -2.53
C ALA A 159 15.03 10.50 -3.31
N PHE A 160 14.08 9.64 -3.69
CA PHE A 160 14.37 8.47 -4.50
C PHE A 160 14.96 8.85 -5.87
N CYS A 161 14.39 9.83 -6.57
CA CYS A 161 14.91 10.29 -7.86
C CYS A 161 16.30 10.94 -7.77
N ALA A 162 16.74 11.33 -6.57
CA ALA A 162 18.07 11.87 -6.30
C ALA A 162 19.14 10.79 -6.04
N THR A 163 18.76 9.51 -5.91
CA THR A 163 19.69 8.39 -5.70
C THR A 163 20.53 8.07 -6.93
N GLU A 164 21.68 7.43 -6.74
CA GLU A 164 22.62 7.14 -7.83
C GLU A 164 21.99 6.30 -8.96
N LEU A 165 21.22 5.26 -8.62
CA LEU A 165 20.55 4.38 -9.59
C LEU A 165 19.56 5.15 -10.48
N LEU A 166 18.74 6.02 -9.87
CA LEU A 166 17.68 6.73 -10.57
C LEU A 166 18.18 8.00 -11.27
N ARG A 167 19.29 8.60 -10.83
CA ARG A 167 19.97 9.68 -11.55
C ARG A 167 20.76 9.21 -12.76
N HIS A 168 21.19 7.95 -12.78
CA HIS A 168 21.99 7.41 -13.87
C HIS A 168 21.30 7.57 -15.24
N PRO A 169 22.01 8.05 -16.29
CA PRO A 169 21.40 8.40 -17.59
C PRO A 169 20.67 7.23 -18.26
N LEU A 170 21.21 6.02 -18.13
CA LEU A 170 20.58 4.81 -18.65
C LEU A 170 19.24 4.49 -17.96
N THR A 171 19.12 4.71 -16.66
CA THR A 171 17.84 4.57 -15.93
C THR A 171 16.87 5.67 -16.33
N ARG A 172 17.34 6.90 -16.54
CA ARG A 172 16.52 8.02 -17.02
C ARG A 172 15.93 7.76 -18.40
N SER A 173 16.71 7.23 -19.32
CA SER A 173 16.23 6.79 -20.64
C SER A 173 15.13 5.72 -20.50
N ARG A 174 15.34 4.69 -19.67
CA ARG A 174 14.34 3.65 -19.41
C ARG A 174 13.05 4.18 -18.79
N LEU A 175 13.15 5.11 -17.84
CA LEU A 175 12.00 5.76 -17.20
C LEU A 175 11.22 6.62 -18.20
N ALA A 176 11.90 7.33 -19.10
CA ALA A 176 11.26 8.07 -20.17
C ALA A 176 10.49 7.13 -21.12
N SER A 177 11.09 5.99 -21.50
CA SER A 177 10.39 4.97 -22.31
C SER A 177 9.19 4.36 -21.56
N ALA A 178 9.34 4.08 -20.26
CA ALA A 178 8.23 3.59 -19.43
C ALA A 178 7.10 4.61 -19.34
N ALA A 179 7.42 5.90 -19.20
CA ALA A 179 6.45 6.98 -19.19
C ALA A 179 5.72 7.10 -20.55
N ALA A 180 6.44 7.02 -21.67
CA ALA A 180 5.84 7.01 -23.00
C ALA A 180 4.92 5.78 -23.21
N ALA A 181 5.32 4.61 -22.72
CA ALA A 181 4.48 3.42 -22.77
C ALA A 181 3.20 3.59 -21.91
N LEU A 182 3.30 4.21 -20.74
CA LEU A 182 2.13 4.53 -19.92
C LEU A 182 1.22 5.56 -20.59
N ASP A 183 1.79 6.59 -21.25
CA ASP A 183 1.02 7.55 -22.05
C ASP A 183 0.26 6.88 -23.18
N PHE A 184 0.84 5.85 -23.82
CA PHE A 184 0.15 5.04 -24.83
C PHE A 184 -0.95 4.18 -24.21
N LEU A 185 -0.69 3.54 -23.06
CA LEU A 185 -1.65 2.68 -22.37
C LEU A 185 -2.89 3.44 -21.87
N VAL A 186 -2.79 4.74 -21.60
CA VAL A 186 -3.93 5.58 -21.18
C VAL A 186 -4.64 6.29 -22.33
N MET A 187 -4.14 6.19 -23.57
CA MET A 187 -4.73 6.84 -24.74
C MET A 187 -6.22 6.54 -24.96
N PRO A 188 -6.74 5.31 -24.74
CA PRO A 188 -8.18 5.07 -24.87
C PRO A 188 -9.03 5.92 -23.90
N LEU A 189 -8.47 6.29 -22.76
CA LEU A 189 -9.15 7.07 -21.72
C LEU A 189 -9.28 8.54 -22.12
N THR A 190 -8.35 9.07 -22.90
CA THR A 190 -8.38 10.47 -23.34
C THR A 190 -9.36 10.72 -24.48
N VAL A 191 -9.73 9.68 -25.23
CA VAL A 191 -10.88 9.70 -26.14
C VAL A 191 -12.20 9.88 -25.37
N LEU A 192 -12.31 9.26 -24.19
CA LEU A 192 -13.52 9.32 -23.36
C LEU A 192 -13.60 10.59 -22.49
N GLN A 193 -12.47 11.21 -22.18
CA GLN A 193 -12.38 12.36 -21.27
C GLN A 193 -11.43 13.44 -21.82
N PRO A 194 -11.94 14.42 -22.59
CA PRO A 194 -11.09 15.41 -23.26
C PRO A 194 -10.33 16.33 -22.31
N GLY A 195 -10.74 16.46 -21.05
CA GLY A 195 -9.98 17.22 -20.04
C GLY A 195 -8.58 16.66 -19.75
N PHE A 196 -8.34 15.37 -20.04
CA PHE A 196 -7.03 14.74 -19.85
C PHE A 196 -6.11 14.79 -21.07
N LEU A 197 -6.63 15.19 -22.24
CA LEU A 197 -5.85 15.30 -23.47
C LEU A 197 -4.67 16.26 -23.30
N GLU A 198 -4.91 17.40 -22.65
CA GLU A 198 -3.86 18.40 -22.42
C GLU A 198 -2.74 17.86 -21.52
N ALA A 199 -3.10 17.17 -20.43
CA ALA A 199 -2.13 16.56 -19.53
C ALA A 199 -1.35 15.42 -20.20
N GLN A 200 -1.99 14.63 -21.07
CA GLN A 200 -1.34 13.56 -21.83
C GLN A 200 -0.36 14.10 -22.88
N GLN A 201 -0.75 15.18 -23.58
CA GLN A 201 0.03 15.73 -24.69
C GLN A 201 1.28 16.49 -24.25
N ARG A 202 1.35 16.98 -23.01
CA ARG A 202 2.54 17.67 -22.50
C ARG A 202 3.71 16.69 -22.34
N PRO A 203 4.78 16.81 -23.17
CA PRO A 203 5.95 15.97 -23.02
C PRO A 203 6.70 16.34 -21.74
N PHE A 204 7.39 15.38 -21.14
CA PHE A 204 8.29 15.69 -20.02
C PHE A 204 9.46 16.56 -20.54
N PRO A 205 9.78 17.69 -19.88
CA PRO A 205 10.90 18.52 -20.31
C PRO A 205 12.22 17.73 -20.25
N PRO A 206 13.06 17.77 -21.30
CA PRO A 206 14.34 17.05 -21.32
C PRO A 206 15.25 17.54 -20.19
N GLY A 207 16.01 16.62 -19.59
CA GLY A 207 16.94 16.94 -18.50
C GLY A 207 16.30 17.18 -17.13
N THR A 208 14.98 17.04 -16.99
CA THR A 208 14.28 17.23 -15.69
C THR A 208 14.01 15.93 -14.94
N ASP A 209 13.72 16.05 -13.64
CA ASP A 209 13.29 14.94 -12.79
C ASP A 209 11.81 14.56 -12.96
N ALA A 210 11.06 15.27 -13.81
CA ALA A 210 9.62 15.11 -13.94
C ALA A 210 9.19 13.69 -14.33
N ALA A 211 9.86 13.07 -15.30
CA ALA A 211 9.57 11.69 -15.70
C ALA A 211 9.86 10.68 -14.57
N CYS A 212 10.96 10.86 -13.84
CA CYS A 212 11.29 10.01 -12.70
C CYS A 212 10.23 10.16 -11.58
N LEU A 213 9.90 11.40 -11.23
CA LEU A 213 8.89 11.70 -10.20
C LEU A 213 7.54 11.09 -10.54
N ALA A 214 7.07 11.26 -11.78
CA ALA A 214 5.80 10.70 -12.24
C ALA A 214 5.78 9.17 -12.16
N VAL A 215 6.80 8.50 -12.71
CA VAL A 215 6.88 7.03 -12.73
C VAL A 215 7.03 6.46 -11.32
N VAL A 216 7.87 7.05 -10.47
CA VAL A 216 8.05 6.59 -9.09
C VAL A 216 6.78 6.79 -8.27
N ARG A 217 6.09 7.94 -8.39
CA ARG A 217 4.79 8.15 -7.72
C ARG A 217 3.74 7.15 -8.20
N PHE A 218 3.64 6.97 -9.51
CA PHE A 218 2.73 6.00 -10.10
C PHE A 218 3.02 4.58 -9.58
N HIS A 219 4.29 4.18 -9.52
CA HIS A 219 4.72 2.91 -8.97
C HIS A 219 4.29 2.72 -7.51
N HIS A 220 4.47 3.74 -6.67
CA HIS A 220 4.05 3.70 -5.26
C HIS A 220 2.53 3.57 -5.13
N VAL A 221 1.74 4.35 -5.88
CA VAL A 221 0.28 4.27 -5.79
C VAL A 221 -0.23 2.96 -6.37
N LEU A 222 0.30 2.51 -7.51
CA LEU A 222 -0.12 1.28 -8.16
C LEU A 222 0.17 0.07 -7.27
N LEU A 223 1.41 -0.11 -6.82
CA LEU A 223 1.80 -1.30 -6.08
C LEU A 223 1.55 -1.18 -4.57
N GLY A 224 1.63 0.02 -4.01
CA GLY A 224 1.41 0.27 -2.59
C GLY A 224 -0.05 0.50 -2.22
N THR A 225 -0.91 0.94 -3.16
CA THR A 225 -2.33 1.23 -2.88
C THR A 225 -3.31 0.41 -3.71
N LEU A 226 -3.22 0.47 -5.04
CA LEU A 226 -4.22 -0.14 -5.92
C LEU A 226 -4.13 -1.66 -5.93
N LEU A 227 -2.95 -2.23 -6.19
CA LEU A 227 -2.76 -3.68 -6.28
C LEU A 227 -3.14 -4.42 -4.99
N PRO A 228 -2.75 -3.98 -3.77
CA PRO A 228 -3.18 -4.63 -2.54
C PRO A 228 -4.69 -4.48 -2.31
N ALA A 229 -5.28 -3.32 -2.62
CA ALA A 229 -6.73 -3.13 -2.50
C ALA A 229 -7.52 -4.05 -3.43
N LEU A 230 -7.08 -4.18 -4.70
CA LEU A 230 -7.65 -5.09 -5.68
C LEU A 230 -7.50 -6.55 -5.24
N ALA A 231 -6.33 -6.93 -4.73
CA ALA A 231 -6.08 -8.27 -4.21
C ALA A 231 -6.97 -8.60 -2.99
N VAL A 232 -7.06 -7.68 -2.02
CA VAL A 232 -7.95 -7.83 -0.87
C VAL A 232 -9.39 -7.98 -1.33
N ALA A 233 -9.84 -7.14 -2.26
CA ALA A 233 -11.21 -7.20 -2.75
C ALA A 233 -11.55 -8.46 -3.56
N ALA A 234 -10.59 -8.98 -4.34
CA ALA A 234 -10.73 -10.25 -5.03
C ALA A 234 -10.81 -11.44 -4.07
N LEU A 235 -10.09 -11.36 -2.94
CA LEU A 235 -10.11 -12.37 -1.88
C LEU A 235 -11.28 -12.18 -0.90
N TRP A 236 -11.89 -11.00 -0.87
CA TRP A 236 -12.99 -10.66 0.03
C TRP A 236 -14.30 -11.33 -0.39
N ARG A 237 -14.94 -12.04 0.55
CA ARG A 237 -16.22 -12.71 0.34
C ARG A 237 -17.31 -12.12 1.25
N PRO A 238 -17.96 -11.00 0.86
CA PRO A 238 -18.94 -10.33 1.72
C PRO A 238 -20.29 -11.07 1.81
N CYS A 239 -20.65 -11.88 0.81
CA CYS A 239 -22.02 -12.32 0.59
C CYS A 239 -22.58 -13.28 1.65
N ALA A 240 -21.76 -14.06 2.35
CA ALA A 240 -22.26 -15.04 3.32
C ALA A 240 -22.67 -14.43 4.68
N ARG A 241 -22.09 -13.28 5.08
CA ARG A 241 -22.29 -12.73 6.44
C ARG A 241 -23.37 -11.65 6.52
N GLN A 242 -23.58 -10.86 5.46
CA GLN A 242 -24.48 -9.69 5.52
C GLN A 242 -25.96 -10.04 5.35
N ALA A 243 -26.30 -11.17 4.71
CA ALA A 243 -27.69 -11.60 4.54
C ALA A 243 -28.39 -11.91 5.88
N VAL A 244 -27.62 -12.37 6.88
CA VAL A 244 -28.14 -12.74 8.21
C VAL A 244 -28.38 -11.51 9.10
N ALA A 245 -27.61 -10.42 8.93
CA ALA A 245 -27.69 -9.26 9.80
C ALA A 245 -28.87 -8.31 9.49
N ARG A 246 -29.34 -8.26 8.22
CA ARG A 246 -30.44 -7.36 7.82
C ARG A 246 -31.82 -7.79 8.33
N GLY A 247 -31.99 -9.05 8.72
CA GLY A 247 -33.29 -9.55 9.21
C GLY A 247 -33.70 -9.05 10.60
N GLY A 248 -32.78 -8.55 11.43
CA GLY A 248 -33.03 -8.31 12.86
C GLY A 248 -33.06 -6.84 13.33
N GLY A 249 -32.87 -5.85 12.46
CA GLY A 249 -32.30 -4.56 12.87
C GLY A 249 -33.20 -3.30 12.86
N ARG A 250 -34.53 -3.39 12.85
CA ARG A 250 -35.40 -2.19 12.80
C ARG A 250 -35.72 -1.54 14.17
N ALA A 251 -35.08 -1.98 15.25
CA ALA A 251 -35.45 -1.61 16.63
C ALA A 251 -34.53 -0.60 17.35
N ALA A 252 -33.76 0.24 16.65
CA ALA A 252 -32.87 1.24 17.28
C ALA A 252 -33.34 2.69 17.01
N ARG A 253 -34.53 3.06 17.52
CA ARG A 253 -35.02 4.46 17.47
C ARG A 253 -34.61 5.33 18.67
N GLY A 254 -33.77 4.82 19.59
CA GLY A 254 -33.42 5.51 20.85
C GLY A 254 -31.97 5.98 21.02
N GLY A 255 -31.11 5.90 20.01
CA GLY A 255 -29.67 6.22 20.17
C GLY A 255 -29.32 7.71 20.03
N GLY A 256 -28.44 8.22 20.89
CA GLY A 256 -27.87 9.57 20.79
C GLY A 256 -27.12 9.85 19.47
N TRP A 257 -26.70 11.10 19.23
CA TRP A 257 -26.07 11.52 17.97
C TRP A 257 -24.83 10.68 17.58
N ALA A 258 -24.02 10.25 18.55
CA ALA A 258 -22.83 9.43 18.31
C ALA A 258 -23.19 8.04 17.77
N ALA A 259 -24.25 7.43 18.29
CA ALA A 259 -24.76 6.14 17.78
C ALA A 259 -25.30 6.28 16.36
N ARG A 260 -25.98 7.39 16.06
CA ARG A 260 -26.44 7.71 14.70
C ARG A 260 -25.26 7.88 13.75
N ALA A 261 -24.26 8.69 14.10
CA ALA A 261 -23.07 8.89 13.28
C ALA A 261 -22.31 7.58 13.02
N GLY A 262 -22.15 6.74 14.05
CA GLY A 262 -21.53 5.43 13.93
C GLY A 262 -22.29 4.50 12.97
N ALA A 263 -23.63 4.50 13.02
CA ALA A 263 -24.46 3.75 12.09
C ALA A 263 -24.27 4.24 10.65
N THR A 264 -24.29 5.57 10.41
CA THR A 264 -24.10 6.14 9.07
C THR A 264 -22.74 5.78 8.48
N VAL A 265 -21.67 5.86 9.28
CA VAL A 265 -20.31 5.48 8.85
C VAL A 265 -20.23 4.00 8.52
N SER A 266 -20.84 3.15 9.34
CA SER A 266 -20.91 1.70 9.10
C SER A 266 -21.68 1.37 7.81
N ASP A 267 -22.80 2.05 7.56
CA ASP A 267 -23.60 1.86 6.35
C ASP A 267 -22.87 2.34 5.09
N ALA A 268 -22.20 3.49 5.18
CA ALA A 268 -21.38 4.02 4.10
C ALA A 268 -20.20 3.08 3.77
N ALA A 269 -19.49 2.58 4.80
CA ALA A 269 -18.42 1.60 4.61
C ALA A 269 -18.93 0.31 3.98
N ALA A 270 -20.07 -0.22 4.46
CA ALA A 270 -20.67 -1.41 3.88
C ALA A 270 -21.15 -1.20 2.44
N ALA A 271 -21.63 0.01 2.10
CA ALA A 271 -21.97 0.36 0.73
C ALA A 271 -20.72 0.46 -0.16
N ALA A 272 -19.64 1.06 0.33
CA ALA A 272 -18.36 1.12 -0.38
C ALA A 272 -17.79 -0.28 -0.64
N ASP A 273 -17.77 -1.16 0.37
CA ASP A 273 -17.32 -2.56 0.22
C ASP A 273 -18.17 -3.32 -0.81
N ARG A 274 -19.49 -3.08 -0.83
CA ARG A 274 -20.37 -3.64 -1.86
C ARG A 274 -20.05 -3.10 -3.24
N GLY A 275 -19.82 -1.79 -3.37
CA GLY A 275 -19.42 -1.15 -4.63
C GLY A 275 -18.13 -1.75 -5.18
N VAL A 276 -17.09 -1.83 -4.35
CA VAL A 276 -15.79 -2.43 -4.72
C VAL A 276 -15.97 -3.90 -5.09
N CYS A 277 -16.77 -4.66 -4.33
CA CYS A 277 -17.06 -6.05 -4.65
C CYS A 277 -17.85 -6.20 -5.96
N LEU A 278 -18.82 -5.34 -6.25
CA LEU A 278 -19.59 -5.39 -7.51
C LEU A 278 -18.72 -5.03 -8.71
N VAL A 279 -17.85 -4.04 -8.56
CA VAL A 279 -16.90 -3.62 -9.60
C VAL A 279 -15.89 -4.74 -9.92
N LEU A 280 -15.39 -5.44 -8.91
CA LEU A 280 -14.32 -6.44 -9.08
C LEU A 280 -14.81 -7.88 -9.26
N ASN A 281 -15.93 -8.24 -8.62
CA ASN A 281 -16.53 -9.57 -8.71
C ASN A 281 -17.78 -9.63 -9.58
N GLY A 282 -18.22 -8.50 -10.14
CA GLY A 282 -19.37 -8.44 -11.04
C GLY A 282 -19.24 -9.47 -12.16
N ARG A 283 -20.30 -10.27 -12.36
CA ARG A 283 -20.41 -11.31 -13.40
C ARG A 283 -20.52 -10.73 -14.82
N VAL A 284 -20.36 -9.42 -14.97
CA VAL A 284 -20.58 -8.69 -16.22
C VAL A 284 -19.26 -8.67 -16.98
N LEU A 285 -19.05 -9.74 -17.75
CA LEU A 285 -17.99 -9.93 -18.74
C LEU A 285 -16.56 -9.99 -18.17
N THR A 286 -15.75 -10.93 -18.66
CA THR A 286 -14.33 -11.09 -18.30
C THR A 286 -13.54 -9.78 -18.48
N GLY A 287 -13.96 -8.93 -19.42
CA GLY A 287 -13.40 -7.59 -19.65
C GLY A 287 -13.68 -6.57 -18.53
N GLY A 288 -14.76 -6.73 -17.75
CA GLY A 288 -15.12 -5.80 -16.68
C GLY A 288 -14.06 -5.71 -15.58
N ARG A 289 -13.42 -6.84 -15.23
CA ARG A 289 -12.33 -6.88 -14.24
C ARG A 289 -11.07 -6.18 -14.72
N LEU A 290 -10.71 -6.40 -15.98
CA LEU A 290 -9.56 -5.74 -16.60
C LEU A 290 -9.78 -4.24 -16.65
N MET A 291 -10.99 -3.80 -17.03
CA MET A 291 -11.35 -2.37 -17.01
C MET A 291 -11.36 -1.78 -15.60
N ALA A 292 -11.89 -2.51 -14.61
CA ALA A 292 -11.90 -2.09 -13.22
C ALA A 292 -10.49 -1.92 -12.62
N GLY A 293 -9.49 -2.67 -13.08
CA GLY A 293 -8.08 -2.47 -12.71
C GLY A 293 -7.37 -1.41 -13.57
N TRP A 294 -7.63 -1.39 -14.88
CA TRP A 294 -6.99 -0.48 -15.82
C TRP A 294 -7.42 0.97 -15.62
N LEU A 295 -8.71 1.26 -15.45
CA LEU A 295 -9.23 2.62 -15.24
C LEU A 295 -8.55 3.36 -14.07
N PRO A 296 -8.52 2.82 -12.83
CA PRO A 296 -7.87 3.51 -11.73
C PRO A 296 -6.35 3.63 -11.94
N ALA A 297 -5.70 2.65 -12.57
CA ALA A 297 -4.28 2.74 -12.89
C ALA A 297 -4.01 3.88 -13.90
N ALA A 298 -4.80 3.95 -14.97
CA ALA A 298 -4.68 4.98 -15.99
C ALA A 298 -4.97 6.39 -15.43
N PHE A 299 -6.03 6.54 -14.62
CA PHE A 299 -6.31 7.80 -13.92
C PHE A 299 -5.16 8.19 -12.99
N THR A 300 -4.62 7.24 -12.23
CA THR A 300 -3.48 7.46 -11.34
C THR A 300 -2.24 7.92 -12.11
N TRP A 301 -1.96 7.32 -13.28
CA TRP A 301 -0.86 7.76 -14.14
C TRP A 301 -1.02 9.23 -14.55
N LEU A 302 -2.20 9.61 -15.04
CA LEU A 302 -2.49 10.99 -15.45
C LEU A 302 -2.31 11.99 -14.29
N CYS A 303 -2.81 11.67 -13.09
CA CYS A 303 -2.60 12.50 -11.91
C CYS A 303 -1.11 12.58 -11.51
N CYS A 304 -0.38 11.47 -11.56
CA CYS A 304 1.05 11.46 -11.24
C CYS A 304 1.85 12.32 -12.22
N LYS A 305 1.57 12.18 -13.53
CA LYS A 305 2.18 12.98 -14.59
C LYS A 305 1.90 14.47 -14.40
N GLN A 306 0.63 14.85 -14.21
CA GLN A 306 0.25 16.25 -13.99
C GLN A 306 0.94 16.85 -12.76
N SER A 307 1.02 16.11 -11.65
CA SER A 307 1.67 16.56 -10.43
C SER A 307 3.20 16.69 -10.52
N ALA A 308 3.82 16.16 -11.57
CA ALA A 308 5.27 16.17 -11.77
C ALA A 308 5.72 17.24 -12.78
N LEU A 309 4.80 17.79 -13.57
CA LEU A 309 5.08 18.88 -14.50
C LEU A 309 5.15 20.21 -13.72
N PRO A 310 6.03 21.14 -14.11
CA PRO A 310 6.01 22.51 -13.57
C PRO A 310 4.67 23.19 -13.89
N ALA A 311 4.23 24.06 -12.98
CA ALA A 311 3.01 24.85 -13.12
C ALA A 311 3.10 25.84 -14.29
#